data_AF-A0A3D9D7U0-F1
#
_entry.id   AF-A0A3D9D7U0-F1
#
_cell.length_a   1.000
_cell.length_b   1.000
_cell.length_c   1.000
_cell.angle_alpha   90.00
_cell.angle_beta   90.00
_cell.angle_gamma   90.00
#
_symmetry.space_group_name_H-M   'P 1'
#
loop_
_entity.id
_entity.type
_entity.pdbx_description
1 polymer ?
#
loop_
_entity_poly.entity_id
_entity_poly.type
_entity_poly.pdbx_seq_one_letter_code
_entity_poly.pdbx_strand_id
1 'polypeptide(L)'
;MEMNVSKNDEQVVARKAGGLNPAIILPILYLIALAIYLFVFGNPGNFKADPRIAGASVAFADIESKELHPESFMGIIYMGGPVVHILILFMITVIVFSLERFFVLGKAAGKGNLDNFVVQVRNLLNQNKIDEALEECDRQQGSVGNVVKEGLTTYKALSHDTTLNKEQKMVALNKAIEEATTLEMPMLEKNMMILSTLGTVATLIALLGTVIGMIKAFFALGSGGGTPDAAALSIGISEALINTALGIGTSAFAIIFYNYFTSKIDGLTYKIDEIAMSIQQSFAEFN
;
A
#
# COMPACT_ATOMS: atom_id res chain seq x y z
N MET A 1 -47.36 -27.94 9.50
CA MET A 1 -47.60 -26.76 8.66
C MET A 1 -46.41 -25.85 8.88
N GLU A 2 -45.33 -26.13 8.16
CA GLU A 2 -44.07 -25.38 8.27
C GLU A 2 -44.24 -24.08 7.49
N MET A 3 -44.21 -22.94 8.19
CA MET A 3 -44.19 -21.63 7.53
C MET A 3 -42.76 -21.30 7.11
N ASN A 4 -42.56 -21.49 5.82
CA ASN A 4 -41.65 -20.82 4.90
C ASN A 4 -41.03 -19.51 5.45
N VAL A 5 -39.75 -19.57 5.82
CA VAL A 5 -38.92 -18.38 6.04
C VAL A 5 -38.55 -17.82 4.67
N SER A 6 -39.08 -16.64 4.36
CA SER A 6 -38.78 -15.89 3.15
C SER A 6 -37.28 -15.70 2.99
N LYS A 7 -36.79 -16.12 1.82
CA LYS A 7 -35.44 -15.87 1.31
C LYS A 7 -35.23 -14.39 0.98
N ASN A 8 -33.95 -13.99 1.02
CA ASN A 8 -33.31 -12.82 0.41
C ASN A 8 -33.30 -11.51 1.19
N ASP A 9 -32.56 -11.48 2.30
CA ASP A 9 -31.69 -10.34 2.61
C ASP A 9 -30.34 -10.55 1.92
N GLU A 10 -30.31 -10.38 0.59
CA GLU A 10 -29.04 -10.05 -0.06
C GLU A 10 -28.71 -8.62 0.39
N GLN A 11 -27.92 -8.49 1.46
CA GLN A 11 -27.12 -7.30 1.67
C GLN A 11 -26.25 -7.15 0.42
N VAL A 12 -26.70 -6.31 -0.51
CA VAL A 12 -25.88 -5.84 -1.63
C VAL A 12 -24.82 -4.95 -1.00
N VAL A 13 -23.77 -5.57 -0.46
CA VAL A 13 -22.52 -4.91 -0.12
C VAL A 13 -22.05 -4.31 -1.43
N ALA A 14 -22.32 -3.02 -1.61
CA ALA A 14 -21.84 -2.27 -2.75
C ALA A 14 -20.31 -2.36 -2.68
N ARG A 15 -19.75 -3.33 -3.42
CA ARG A 15 -18.31 -3.44 -3.67
C ARG A 15 -17.94 -2.21 -4.47
N LYS A 16 -17.75 -1.09 -3.79
CA LYS A 16 -17.01 0.02 -4.36
C LYS A 16 -15.58 -0.49 -4.46
N ALA A 17 -15.26 -1.06 -5.62
CA ALA A 17 -13.94 -1.50 -6.00
C ALA A 17 -13.03 -0.27 -6.15
N GLY A 18 -12.78 0.43 -5.04
CA GLY A 18 -11.72 1.42 -4.95
C GLY A 18 -10.40 0.67 -4.84
N GLY A 19 -9.47 0.98 -5.72
CA GLY A 19 -8.09 0.50 -5.60
C GLY A 19 -7.74 -0.73 -6.42
N LEU A 20 -6.44 -0.82 -6.70
CA LEU A 20 -5.80 -1.83 -7.52
C LEU A 20 -5.99 -3.25 -6.93
N ASN A 21 -6.20 -4.27 -7.80
CA ASN A 21 -6.26 -5.68 -7.40
C ASN A 21 -4.86 -6.33 -7.50
N PRO A 22 -4.23 -6.69 -6.37
CA PRO A 22 -2.88 -7.25 -6.37
C PRO A 22 -2.71 -8.51 -7.21
N ALA A 23 -3.72 -9.38 -7.27
CA ALA A 23 -3.64 -10.65 -7.98
C ALA A 23 -3.43 -10.48 -9.49
N ILE A 24 -3.94 -9.40 -10.06
CA ILE A 24 -3.83 -9.09 -11.50
C ILE A 24 -2.57 -8.24 -11.74
N ILE A 25 -2.28 -7.31 -10.83
CA ILE A 25 -1.25 -6.28 -11.04
C ILE A 25 0.14 -6.83 -10.78
N LEU A 26 0.34 -7.67 -9.77
CA LEU A 26 1.67 -8.19 -9.45
C LEU A 26 2.30 -8.98 -10.61
N PRO A 27 1.58 -9.86 -11.35
CA PRO A 27 2.13 -10.50 -12.55
C PRO A 27 2.55 -9.50 -13.63
N ILE A 28 1.74 -8.45 -13.85
CA ILE A 28 2.05 -7.40 -14.83
C ILE A 28 3.31 -6.64 -14.42
N LEU A 29 3.40 -6.25 -13.14
CA LEU A 29 4.58 -5.57 -12.60
C LEU A 29 5.83 -6.47 -12.67
N TYR A 30 5.68 -7.78 -12.51
CA TYR A 30 6.80 -8.71 -12.67
C TYR A 30 7.32 -8.75 -14.10
N LEU A 31 6.43 -8.79 -15.10
CA LEU A 31 6.83 -8.71 -16.51
C LEU A 31 7.54 -7.39 -16.82
N ILE A 32 7.05 -6.27 -16.25
CA ILE A 32 7.70 -4.96 -16.39
C ILE A 32 9.08 -4.96 -15.72
N ALA A 33 9.20 -5.49 -14.50
CA ALA A 33 10.47 -5.57 -13.78
C ALA A 33 11.50 -6.43 -14.53
N LEU A 34 11.06 -7.57 -15.09
CA LEU A 34 11.90 -8.43 -15.92
C LEU A 34 12.32 -7.72 -17.21
N ALA A 35 11.41 -7.00 -17.87
CA ALA A 35 11.72 -6.23 -19.06
C ALA A 35 12.72 -5.09 -18.76
N ILE A 36 12.59 -4.41 -17.62
CA ILE A 36 13.55 -3.38 -17.19
C ILE A 36 14.93 -4.02 -16.96
N TYR A 37 14.98 -5.14 -16.23
CA TYR A 37 16.24 -5.85 -16.00
C TYR A 37 16.93 -6.26 -17.32
N LEU A 38 16.18 -6.87 -18.24
CA LEU A 38 16.73 -7.38 -19.50
C LEU A 38 17.09 -6.26 -20.47
N PHE A 39 16.18 -5.31 -20.74
CA PHE A 39 16.34 -4.39 -21.87
C PHE A 39 16.84 -3.00 -21.47
N VAL A 40 16.64 -2.58 -20.22
CA VAL A 40 17.12 -1.27 -19.74
C VAL A 40 18.48 -1.43 -19.07
N PHE A 41 18.60 -2.34 -18.11
CA PHE A 41 19.87 -2.55 -17.39
C PHE A 41 20.82 -3.43 -18.21
N GLY A 42 20.30 -4.47 -18.85
CA GLY A 42 21.06 -5.29 -19.80
C GLY A 42 21.26 -4.64 -21.18
N ASN A 43 20.95 -3.36 -21.36
CA ASN A 43 21.19 -2.68 -22.63
C ASN A 43 22.69 -2.69 -22.99
N PRO A 44 23.08 -3.09 -24.23
CA PRO A 44 24.48 -3.06 -24.68
C PRO A 44 25.21 -1.74 -24.43
N GLY A 45 24.54 -0.60 -24.54
CA GLY A 45 25.13 0.72 -24.31
C GLY A 45 25.56 0.99 -22.87
N ASN A 46 25.22 0.11 -21.92
CA ASN A 46 25.69 0.18 -20.54
C ASN A 46 27.04 -0.52 -20.33
N PHE A 47 27.55 -1.23 -21.32
CA PHE A 47 28.76 -2.04 -21.23
C PHE A 47 29.77 -1.60 -22.28
N LYS A 48 31.03 -1.89 -22.01
CA LYS A 48 32.11 -1.66 -22.97
C LYS A 48 31.81 -2.42 -24.26
N ALA A 49 32.01 -1.75 -25.40
CA ALA A 49 31.73 -2.34 -26.70
C ALA A 49 32.54 -3.64 -26.93
N ASP A 50 31.82 -4.72 -27.20
CA ASP A 50 32.37 -6.02 -27.59
C ASP A 50 31.58 -6.51 -28.83
N PRO A 51 32.25 -7.02 -29.89
CA PRO A 51 31.57 -7.53 -31.08
C PRO A 51 30.54 -8.64 -30.82
N ARG A 52 30.66 -9.37 -29.70
CA ARG A 52 29.74 -10.42 -29.27
C ARG A 52 28.49 -9.86 -28.60
N ILE A 53 28.56 -8.62 -28.10
CA ILE A 53 27.41 -7.90 -27.56
C ILE A 53 26.66 -7.29 -28.75
N ALA A 54 25.77 -8.09 -29.34
CA ALA A 54 24.89 -7.68 -30.43
C ALA A 54 23.42 -7.85 -30.02
N GLY A 55 22.56 -6.96 -30.50
CA GLY A 55 21.11 -7.05 -30.31
C GLY A 55 20.55 -6.16 -29.19
N ALA A 56 19.43 -6.60 -28.59
CA ALA A 56 18.64 -5.77 -27.69
C ALA A 56 19.08 -5.84 -26.21
N SER A 57 19.82 -6.88 -25.82
CA SER A 57 20.27 -7.10 -24.44
C SER A 57 21.51 -7.99 -24.40
N VAL A 58 22.42 -7.71 -23.47
CA VAL A 58 23.55 -8.58 -23.13
C VAL A 58 23.12 -9.95 -22.59
N ALA A 59 21.86 -10.08 -22.12
CA ALA A 59 21.31 -11.35 -21.62
C ALA A 59 21.21 -12.43 -22.71
N PHE A 60 21.19 -12.03 -23.98
CA PHE A 60 21.10 -12.93 -25.13
C PHE A 60 22.43 -13.07 -25.88
N ALA A 61 23.48 -12.42 -25.40
CA ALA A 61 24.82 -12.51 -25.98
C ALA A 61 25.55 -13.74 -25.42
N ASP A 62 26.34 -14.40 -26.26
CA ASP A 62 27.21 -15.51 -25.87
C ASP A 62 28.50 -14.97 -25.23
N ILE A 63 28.34 -14.33 -24.06
CA ILE A 63 29.42 -13.75 -23.28
C ILE A 63 29.29 -14.13 -21.81
N GLU A 64 30.39 -14.57 -21.22
CA GLU A 64 30.41 -14.85 -19.79
C GLU A 64 30.36 -13.55 -18.98
N SER A 65 29.70 -13.58 -17.82
CA SER A 65 29.60 -12.43 -16.92
C SER A 65 30.95 -11.84 -16.52
N LYS A 66 32.04 -12.63 -16.54
CA LYS A 66 33.39 -12.16 -16.21
C LYS A 66 34.02 -11.26 -17.28
N GLU A 67 33.53 -11.33 -18.51
CA GLU A 67 33.99 -10.55 -19.64
C GLU A 67 33.11 -9.31 -19.89
N LEU A 68 31.98 -9.21 -19.17
CA LEU A 68 31.12 -8.04 -19.18
C LEU A 68 31.70 -6.94 -18.29
N HIS A 69 32.06 -5.82 -18.90
CA HIS A 69 32.58 -4.65 -18.22
C HIS A 69 31.54 -3.52 -18.25
N PRO A 70 30.83 -3.24 -17.14
CA PRO A 70 29.86 -2.16 -17.09
C PRO A 70 30.56 -0.80 -17.13
N GLU A 71 30.08 0.10 -17.97
CA GLU A 71 30.53 1.50 -18.06
C GLU A 71 29.53 2.47 -17.39
N SER A 72 28.25 2.10 -17.36
CA SER A 72 27.20 2.90 -16.71
C SER A 72 26.74 2.27 -15.39
N PHE A 73 26.14 3.09 -14.53
CA PHE A 73 25.50 2.63 -13.30
C PHE A 73 24.42 1.56 -13.53
N MET A 74 23.71 1.66 -14.66
CA MET A 74 22.69 0.67 -15.04
C MET A 74 23.31 -0.69 -15.39
N GLY A 75 24.48 -0.68 -16.06
CA GLY A 75 25.26 -1.90 -16.30
C GLY A 75 25.77 -2.51 -14.99
N ILE A 76 26.19 -1.67 -14.04
CA ILE A 76 26.56 -2.13 -12.69
C ILE A 76 25.37 -2.84 -12.04
N ILE A 77 24.18 -2.26 -12.05
CA ILE A 77 22.98 -2.89 -11.47
C ILE A 77 22.69 -4.24 -12.14
N TYR A 78 22.82 -4.34 -13.47
CA TYR A 78 22.60 -5.61 -14.18
C TYR A 78 23.53 -6.73 -13.68
N MET A 79 24.78 -6.39 -13.39
CA MET A 79 25.78 -7.31 -12.82
C MET A 79 25.44 -7.78 -11.41
N GLY A 80 24.41 -7.23 -10.77
CA GLY A 80 23.84 -7.72 -9.50
C GLY A 80 23.10 -9.07 -9.61
N GLY A 81 23.06 -9.66 -10.81
CA GLY A 81 22.60 -11.01 -11.01
C GLY A 81 21.08 -11.19 -10.93
N PRO A 82 20.59 -12.43 -10.87
CA PRO A 82 19.17 -12.73 -11.01
C PRO A 82 18.33 -12.23 -9.82
N VAL A 83 18.89 -11.94 -8.65
CA VAL A 83 18.07 -11.41 -7.54
C VAL A 83 17.58 -9.97 -7.82
N VAL A 84 18.30 -9.22 -8.67
CA VAL A 84 17.99 -7.82 -8.99
C VAL A 84 16.60 -7.64 -9.58
N HIS A 85 16.14 -8.49 -10.52
CA HIS A 85 14.80 -8.31 -11.11
C HIS A 85 13.66 -8.51 -10.10
N ILE A 86 13.88 -9.31 -9.05
CA ILE A 86 12.95 -9.45 -7.92
C ILE A 86 12.94 -8.16 -7.08
N LEU A 87 14.11 -7.58 -6.80
CA LEU A 87 14.21 -6.31 -6.06
C LEU A 87 13.61 -5.13 -6.85
N ILE A 88 13.76 -5.11 -8.18
CA ILE A 88 13.09 -4.14 -9.05
C ILE A 88 11.56 -4.32 -8.96
N LEU A 89 11.05 -5.56 -9.02
CA LEU A 89 9.62 -5.83 -8.84
C LEU A 89 9.13 -5.23 -7.53
N PHE A 90 9.86 -5.44 -6.42
CA PHE A 90 9.47 -4.90 -5.12
C PHE A 90 9.45 -3.36 -5.14
N MET A 91 10.48 -2.71 -5.68
CA MET A 91 10.53 -1.25 -5.78
C MET A 91 9.36 -0.69 -6.59
N ILE A 92 9.08 -1.25 -7.77
CA ILE A 92 7.95 -0.80 -8.61
C ILE A 92 6.62 -1.06 -7.91
N THR A 93 6.47 -2.19 -7.22
CA THR A 93 5.28 -2.50 -6.42
C THR A 93 5.07 -1.46 -5.33
N VAL A 94 6.13 -1.10 -4.58
CA VAL A 94 6.06 -0.03 -3.57
C VAL A 94 5.60 1.28 -4.20
N ILE A 95 6.17 1.68 -5.33
CA ILE A 95 5.80 2.94 -6.02
C ILE A 95 4.33 2.91 -6.47
N VAL A 96 3.90 1.85 -7.15
CA VAL A 96 2.55 1.73 -7.71
C VAL A 96 1.49 1.75 -6.62
N PHE A 97 1.67 0.95 -5.56
CA PHE A 97 0.73 0.94 -4.44
C PHE A 97 0.81 2.24 -3.63
N SER A 98 1.97 2.87 -3.48
CA SER A 98 2.03 4.18 -2.81
C SER A 98 1.26 5.27 -3.56
N LEU A 99 1.35 5.31 -4.89
CA LEU A 99 0.57 6.23 -5.70
C LEU A 99 -0.93 5.93 -5.58
N GLU A 100 -1.33 4.67 -5.72
CA GLU A 100 -2.73 4.26 -5.52
C GLU A 100 -3.29 4.73 -4.19
N ARG A 101 -2.53 4.52 -3.11
CA ARG A 101 -2.88 4.91 -1.75
C ARG A 101 -3.00 6.41 -1.57
N PHE A 102 -2.12 7.19 -2.19
CA PHE A 102 -2.20 8.64 -2.19
C PHE A 102 -3.53 9.13 -2.77
N PHE A 103 -3.97 8.57 -3.90
CA PHE A 103 -5.25 8.94 -4.52
C PHE A 103 -6.46 8.42 -3.75
N VAL A 104 -6.43 7.18 -3.27
CA VAL A 104 -7.55 6.57 -2.53
C VAL A 104 -7.78 7.28 -1.19
N LEU A 105 -6.73 7.54 -0.42
CA LEU A 105 -6.84 8.27 0.85
C LEU A 105 -7.22 9.74 0.63
N GLY A 106 -6.70 10.38 -0.42
CA GLY A 106 -7.12 11.71 -0.81
C GLY A 106 -8.63 11.78 -1.09
N LYS A 107 -9.17 10.77 -1.79
CA LYS A 107 -10.61 10.65 -2.04
C LYS A 107 -11.42 10.31 -0.78
N ALA A 108 -10.86 9.48 0.11
CA ALA A 108 -11.50 9.08 1.35
C ALA A 108 -11.61 10.24 2.36
N ALA A 109 -10.69 11.21 2.32
CA ALA A 109 -10.77 12.43 3.12
C ALA A 109 -11.96 13.34 2.74
N GLY A 110 -12.54 13.16 1.54
CA GLY A 110 -13.65 13.95 1.03
C GLY A 110 -13.20 15.10 0.11
N LYS A 111 -14.15 15.96 -0.28
CA LYS A 111 -13.93 17.09 -1.20
C LYS A 111 -13.47 18.37 -0.51
N GLY A 112 -13.81 18.54 0.78
CA GLY A 112 -13.54 19.73 1.56
C GLY A 112 -12.36 19.57 2.51
N ASN A 113 -12.03 20.67 3.20
CA ASN A 113 -11.09 20.63 4.32
C ASN A 113 -11.73 19.91 5.51
N LEU A 114 -11.08 18.82 5.94
CA LEU A 114 -11.63 17.95 6.96
C LEU A 114 -11.74 18.61 8.35
N ASP A 115 -10.78 19.44 8.74
CA ASP A 115 -10.82 20.16 10.02
C ASP A 115 -11.99 21.17 10.05
N ASN A 116 -12.19 21.90 8.96
CA ASN A 116 -13.32 22.82 8.83
C ASN A 116 -14.66 22.07 8.86
N PHE A 117 -14.73 20.90 8.23
CA PHE A 117 -15.92 20.03 8.27
C PHE A 117 -16.24 19.61 9.70
N VAL A 118 -15.24 19.12 10.45
CA VAL A 118 -15.40 18.74 11.87
C VAL A 118 -15.94 19.90 12.69
N VAL A 119 -15.33 21.08 12.57
CA VAL A 119 -15.77 22.28 13.31
C VAL A 119 -17.21 22.67 12.94
N GLN A 120 -17.56 22.63 11.66
CA GLN A 120 -18.91 22.98 11.20
C GLN A 120 -19.97 22.02 11.72
N VAL A 121 -19.75 20.70 11.59
CA VAL A 121 -20.69 19.69 12.10
C VAL A 121 -20.88 19.83 13.61
N ARG A 122 -19.80 20.02 14.38
CA ARG A 122 -19.88 20.24 15.83
C ARG A 122 -20.72 21.48 16.18
N ASN A 123 -20.53 22.58 15.46
CA ASN A 123 -21.30 23.81 15.68
C ASN A 123 -22.80 23.62 15.38
N LEU A 124 -23.14 22.85 14.34
CA LEU A 124 -24.51 22.52 13.98
C LEU A 124 -25.16 21.59 15.03
N LEU A 125 -24.42 20.59 15.52
CA LEU A 125 -24.85 19.69 16.58
C LEU A 125 -25.15 20.42 17.90
N ASN A 126 -24.33 21.39 18.28
CA ASN A 126 -24.55 22.23 19.47
C ASN A 126 -25.81 23.10 19.36
N GLN A 127 -26.27 23.38 18.14
CA GLN A 127 -27.49 24.15 17.87
C GLN A 127 -28.70 23.25 17.60
N ASN A 128 -28.56 21.93 17.76
CA ASN A 128 -29.56 20.92 17.41
C ASN A 128 -30.03 20.97 15.94
N LYS A 129 -29.16 21.40 15.03
CA LYS A 129 -29.43 21.54 13.59
C LYS A 129 -29.01 20.29 12.82
N ILE A 130 -29.66 19.17 13.10
CA ILE A 130 -29.29 17.85 12.57
C ILE A 130 -29.43 17.79 11.04
N ASP A 131 -30.47 18.42 10.47
CA ASP A 131 -30.69 18.42 9.01
C ASP A 131 -29.61 19.20 8.25
N GLU A 132 -29.18 20.35 8.77
CA GLU A 132 -28.05 21.12 8.20
C GLU A 132 -26.75 20.32 8.31
N ALA A 133 -26.55 19.58 9.41
CA ALA A 133 -25.36 18.73 9.58
C ALA A 133 -25.32 17.56 8.59
N LEU A 134 -26.47 16.96 8.28
CA LEU A 134 -26.59 15.93 7.23
C LEU A 134 -26.23 16.48 5.84
N GLU A 135 -26.67 17.71 5.52
CA GLU A 135 -26.33 18.37 4.25
C GLU A 135 -24.81 18.62 4.13
N GLU A 136 -24.15 19.05 5.21
CA GLU A 136 -22.70 19.21 5.22
C GLU A 136 -21.95 17.88 5.04
N CYS A 137 -22.49 16.76 5.56
CA CYS A 137 -21.92 15.44 5.30
C CYS A 137 -22.02 15.04 3.81
N ASP A 138 -23.14 15.35 3.16
CA ASP A 138 -23.35 15.12 1.73
C ASP A 138 -22.41 15.95 0.85
N ARG A 139 -22.06 17.16 1.30
CA ARG A 139 -21.07 18.02 0.64
C ARG A 139 -19.65 17.51 0.85
N GLN A 140 -19.29 17.10 2.06
CA GLN A 140 -17.95 16.61 2.39
C GLN A 140 -17.63 15.32 1.63
N GLN A 141 -18.56 14.36 1.61
CA GLN A 141 -18.34 13.01 1.07
C GLN A 141 -17.12 12.31 1.72
N GLY A 142 -16.72 11.16 1.17
CA GLY A 142 -15.59 10.39 1.70
C GLY A 142 -15.97 9.59 2.94
N SER A 143 -15.00 8.87 3.51
CA SER A 143 -15.25 7.93 4.60
C SER A 143 -15.70 8.65 5.87
N VAL A 144 -15.08 9.77 6.23
CA VAL A 144 -15.51 10.54 7.42
C VAL A 144 -16.93 11.08 7.24
N GLY A 145 -17.24 11.66 6.07
CA GLY A 145 -18.58 12.16 5.77
C GLY A 145 -19.63 11.05 5.79
N ASN A 146 -19.34 9.87 5.23
CA ASN A 146 -20.25 8.73 5.21
C ASN A 146 -20.57 8.22 6.62
N VAL A 147 -19.55 8.04 7.47
CA VAL A 147 -19.74 7.55 8.84
C VAL A 147 -20.54 8.54 9.68
N VAL A 148 -20.18 9.83 9.60
CA VAL A 148 -20.89 10.88 10.32
C VAL A 148 -22.35 10.98 9.86
N LYS A 149 -22.60 10.87 8.54
CA LYS A 149 -23.95 10.86 7.98
C LYS A 149 -24.77 9.70 8.54
N GLU A 150 -24.21 8.50 8.60
CA GLU A 150 -24.89 7.33 9.16
C GLU A 150 -25.23 7.54 10.64
N GLY A 151 -24.29 8.08 11.42
CA GLY A 151 -24.50 8.46 12.81
C GLY A 151 -25.63 9.49 12.99
N LEU A 152 -25.65 10.55 12.19
CA LEU A 152 -26.71 11.57 12.22
C LEU A 152 -28.08 11.06 11.72
N THR A 153 -28.08 10.15 10.76
CA THR A 153 -29.30 9.51 10.26
C THR A 153 -29.90 8.62 11.36
N THR A 154 -29.06 7.84 12.03
CA THR A 154 -29.45 7.02 13.18
C THR A 154 -29.91 7.88 14.36
N TYR A 155 -29.20 8.98 14.65
CA TYR A 155 -29.62 9.99 15.64
C TYR A 155 -31.08 10.38 15.37
N LYS A 156 -31.38 10.83 14.15
CA LYS A 156 -32.72 11.32 13.78
C LYS A 156 -33.79 10.22 13.93
N ALA A 157 -33.48 9.00 13.51
CA ALA A 157 -34.39 7.86 13.67
C ALA A 157 -34.69 7.56 15.14
N LEU A 158 -33.66 7.53 16.00
CA LEU A 158 -33.81 7.24 17.43
C LEU A 158 -34.47 8.37 18.22
N SER A 159 -34.33 9.63 17.79
CA SER A 159 -35.04 10.76 18.38
C SER A 159 -36.56 10.61 18.28
N HIS A 160 -37.06 10.00 17.20
CA HIS A 160 -38.48 9.76 16.98
C HIS A 160 -38.99 8.41 17.53
N ASP A 161 -38.09 7.51 17.93
CA ASP A 161 -38.46 6.21 18.49
C ASP A 161 -39.02 6.34 19.92
N THR A 162 -40.25 5.89 20.17
CA THR A 162 -40.87 5.93 21.51
C THR A 162 -40.78 4.60 22.26
N THR A 163 -40.21 3.56 21.65
CA THR A 163 -40.17 2.19 22.19
C THR A 163 -38.95 1.95 23.09
N LEU A 164 -37.84 2.64 22.79
CA LEU A 164 -36.58 2.51 23.53
C LEU A 164 -36.44 3.59 24.60
N ASN A 165 -35.87 3.23 25.74
CA ASN A 165 -35.45 4.21 26.74
C ASN A 165 -34.17 4.96 26.30
N LYS A 166 -33.83 6.05 27.00
CA LYS A 166 -32.68 6.91 26.64
C LYS A 166 -31.35 6.14 26.60
N GLU A 167 -31.11 5.24 27.54
CA GLU A 167 -29.88 4.43 27.58
C GLU A 167 -29.80 3.47 26.39
N GLN A 168 -30.90 2.79 26.06
CA GLN A 168 -30.99 1.90 24.90
C GLN A 168 -30.76 2.64 23.59
N LYS A 169 -31.30 3.86 23.45
CA LYS A 169 -31.03 4.72 22.30
C LYS A 169 -29.54 5.06 22.18
N MET A 170 -28.87 5.37 23.29
CA MET A 170 -27.41 5.64 23.30
C MET A 170 -26.55 4.46 22.93
N VAL A 171 -26.90 3.28 23.42
CA VAL A 171 -26.23 2.05 22.98
C VAL A 171 -26.45 1.81 21.48
N ALA A 172 -27.67 1.99 20.98
CA ALA A 172 -27.99 1.80 19.56
C ALA A 172 -27.24 2.80 18.66
N LEU A 173 -27.19 4.08 19.05
CA LEU A 173 -26.47 5.13 18.31
C LEU A 173 -24.96 4.85 18.26
N ASN A 174 -24.37 4.49 19.39
CA ASN A 174 -22.94 4.16 19.47
C ASN A 174 -22.61 2.97 18.57
N LYS A 175 -23.43 1.93 18.64
CA LYS A 175 -23.28 0.73 17.83
C LYS A 175 -23.37 1.06 16.34
N ALA A 176 -24.31 1.88 15.91
CA ALA A 176 -24.45 2.26 14.51
C ALA A 176 -23.23 3.04 13.98
N ILE A 177 -22.68 3.96 14.78
CA ILE A 177 -21.46 4.69 14.42
C ILE A 177 -20.26 3.73 14.33
N GLU A 178 -20.09 2.83 15.31
CA GLU A 178 -19.01 1.85 15.32
C GLU A 178 -19.08 0.88 14.13
N GLU A 179 -20.29 0.40 13.79
CA GLU A 179 -20.52 -0.44 12.63
C GLU A 179 -20.19 0.30 11.32
N ALA A 180 -20.62 1.56 11.19
CA ALA A 180 -20.31 2.39 10.02
C ALA A 180 -18.80 2.62 9.87
N THR A 181 -18.10 2.94 10.96
CA THR A 181 -16.63 3.08 10.97
C THR A 181 -15.97 1.77 10.53
N THR A 182 -16.39 0.65 11.11
CA THR A 182 -15.85 -0.68 10.79
C THR A 182 -16.05 -1.07 9.34
N LEU A 183 -17.15 -0.65 8.71
CA LEU A 183 -17.43 -0.91 7.29
C LEU A 183 -16.53 -0.10 6.33
N GLU A 184 -16.06 1.08 6.76
CA GLU A 184 -15.17 1.94 5.95
C GLU A 184 -13.68 1.56 6.12
N MET A 185 -13.28 1.03 7.27
CA MET A 185 -11.89 0.68 7.58
C MET A 185 -11.21 -0.25 6.55
N PRO A 186 -11.84 -1.34 6.04
CA PRO A 186 -11.22 -2.20 5.04
C PRO A 186 -10.81 -1.48 3.75
N MET A 187 -11.57 -0.45 3.34
CA MET A 187 -11.22 0.38 2.19
C MET A 187 -10.02 1.28 2.51
N LEU A 188 -10.00 1.85 3.72
CA LEU A 188 -8.89 2.65 4.22
C LEU A 188 -7.61 1.82 4.41
N GLU A 189 -7.67 0.54 4.73
CA GLU A 189 -6.47 -0.28 4.97
C GLU A 189 -6.04 -1.10 3.74
N LYS A 190 -6.85 -1.10 2.69
CA LYS A 190 -6.59 -1.88 1.47
C LYS A 190 -5.16 -1.66 0.96
N ASN A 191 -4.48 -2.75 0.64
CA ASN A 191 -3.10 -2.80 0.13
C ASN A 191 -2.00 -2.35 1.11
N MET A 192 -2.32 -1.92 2.33
CA MET A 192 -1.29 -1.56 3.34
C MET A 192 -0.42 -2.75 3.74
N MET A 193 -1.00 -3.95 3.77
CA MET A 193 -0.28 -5.19 4.03
C MET A 193 0.86 -5.43 3.03
N ILE A 194 0.71 -5.01 1.77
CA ILE A 194 1.76 -5.18 0.75
C ILE A 194 2.96 -4.29 1.08
N LEU A 195 2.74 -3.01 1.40
CA LEU A 195 3.81 -2.10 1.77
C LEU A 195 4.53 -2.56 3.05
N SER A 196 3.77 -2.94 4.08
CA SER A 196 4.31 -3.49 5.32
C SER A 196 5.18 -4.73 5.06
N THR A 197 4.66 -5.67 4.28
CA THR A 197 5.36 -6.92 3.95
C THR A 197 6.65 -6.66 3.18
N LEU A 198 6.60 -5.80 2.15
CA LEU A 198 7.78 -5.43 1.36
C LEU A 198 8.83 -4.68 2.18
N GLY A 199 8.42 -3.97 3.23
CA GLY A 199 9.32 -3.36 4.23
C GLY A 199 10.29 -4.36 4.83
N THR A 200 9.87 -5.60 5.08
CA THR A 200 10.75 -6.65 5.64
C THR A 200 11.31 -7.57 4.56
N VAL A 201 10.45 -8.02 3.63
CA VAL A 201 10.81 -9.04 2.64
C VAL A 201 11.88 -8.52 1.66
N ALA A 202 11.88 -7.24 1.30
CA ALA A 202 12.92 -6.69 0.42
C ALA A 202 14.33 -6.83 1.02
N THR A 203 14.48 -6.57 2.32
CA THR A 203 15.76 -6.76 3.02
C THR A 203 16.14 -8.23 3.11
N LEU A 204 15.20 -9.13 3.38
CA LEU A 204 15.47 -10.57 3.43
C LEU A 204 15.92 -11.12 2.07
N ILE A 205 15.27 -10.70 0.97
CA ILE A 205 15.66 -11.10 -0.39
C ILE A 205 17.04 -10.53 -0.76
N ALA A 206 17.36 -9.30 -0.34
CA ALA A 206 18.69 -8.75 -0.54
C ALA A 206 19.77 -9.48 0.26
N LEU A 207 19.51 -9.84 1.51
CA LEU A 207 20.42 -10.68 2.30
C LEU A 207 20.63 -12.05 1.63
N LEU A 208 19.59 -12.65 1.07
CA LEU A 208 19.72 -13.87 0.27
C LEU A 208 20.63 -13.65 -0.95
N GLY A 209 20.44 -12.54 -1.69
CA GLY A 209 21.31 -12.17 -2.81
C GLY A 209 22.78 -12.00 -2.40
N THR A 210 23.03 -11.41 -1.23
CA THR A 210 24.37 -11.30 -0.63
C THR A 210 24.98 -12.65 -0.32
N VAL A 211 24.21 -13.56 0.29
CA VAL A 211 24.67 -14.93 0.56
C VAL A 211 25.00 -15.65 -0.74
N ILE A 212 24.15 -15.55 -1.76
CA ILE A 212 24.39 -16.17 -3.08
C ILE A 212 25.65 -15.60 -3.73
N GLY A 213 25.83 -14.27 -3.72
CA GLY A 213 27.01 -13.61 -4.27
C GLY A 213 28.30 -14.05 -3.59
N MET A 214 28.29 -14.11 -2.24
CA MET A 214 29.45 -14.57 -1.47
C MET A 214 29.75 -16.07 -1.66
N ILE A 215 28.72 -16.93 -1.78
CA ILE A 215 28.91 -18.34 -2.11
C ILE A 215 29.60 -18.48 -3.47
N LYS A 216 29.16 -17.75 -4.50
CA LYS A 216 29.80 -17.75 -5.82
C LYS A 216 31.24 -17.26 -5.76
N ALA A 217 31.49 -16.18 -5.01
CA ALA A 217 32.82 -15.58 -4.86
C ALA A 217 33.82 -16.58 -4.26
N PHE A 218 33.44 -17.25 -3.16
CA PHE A 218 34.31 -18.24 -2.50
C PHE A 218 34.42 -19.57 -3.25
N PHE A 219 33.36 -19.98 -3.97
CA PHE A 219 33.43 -21.18 -4.81
C PHE A 219 34.43 -21.01 -5.96
N ALA A 220 34.46 -19.84 -6.60
CA ALA A 220 35.44 -19.51 -7.64
C ALA A 220 36.89 -19.54 -7.10
N LEU A 221 37.10 -19.13 -5.85
CA LEU A 221 38.40 -19.20 -5.19
C LEU A 221 38.87 -20.63 -4.94
N GLY A 222 37.97 -21.53 -4.53
CA GLY A 222 38.30 -22.92 -4.18
C GLY A 222 38.44 -23.88 -5.36
N SER A 223 37.82 -23.57 -6.50
CA SER A 223 37.81 -24.43 -7.69
C SER A 223 39.02 -24.25 -8.62
N GLY A 224 39.80 -23.17 -8.45
CA GLY A 224 40.88 -22.77 -9.36
C GLY A 224 42.22 -23.52 -9.26
N GLY A 225 42.33 -24.58 -8.44
CA GLY A 225 43.47 -25.51 -8.47
C GLY A 225 44.88 -24.95 -8.20
N GLY A 226 45.03 -23.68 -7.78
CA GLY A 226 46.33 -23.11 -7.39
C GLY A 226 46.49 -21.59 -7.54
N THR A 227 45.68 -20.90 -8.35
CA THR A 227 45.70 -19.43 -8.44
C THR A 227 44.29 -18.86 -8.24
N PRO A 228 44.09 -17.95 -7.26
CA PRO A 228 42.82 -17.23 -7.07
C PRO A 228 42.35 -16.50 -8.34
N ASP A 229 41.14 -16.80 -8.80
CA ASP A 229 40.46 -15.98 -9.83
C ASP A 229 39.91 -14.70 -9.15
N ALA A 230 40.74 -13.67 -9.11
CA ALA A 230 40.40 -12.40 -8.50
C ALA A 230 39.22 -11.70 -9.22
N ALA A 231 39.05 -11.91 -10.52
CA ALA A 231 37.95 -11.31 -11.29
C ALA A 231 36.61 -11.95 -10.90
N ALA A 232 36.55 -13.28 -10.84
CA ALA A 232 35.35 -13.99 -10.39
C ALA A 232 34.98 -13.66 -8.94
N LEU A 233 35.99 -13.52 -8.06
CA LEU A 233 35.79 -13.06 -6.68
C LEU A 233 35.15 -11.67 -6.64
N SER A 234 35.71 -10.70 -7.38
CA SER A 234 35.19 -9.33 -7.43
C SER A 234 33.75 -9.25 -7.96
N ILE A 235 33.37 -10.09 -8.92
CA ILE A 235 32.00 -10.15 -9.44
C ILE A 235 31.03 -10.62 -8.36
N GLY A 236 31.35 -11.70 -7.64
CA GLY A 236 30.48 -12.19 -6.57
C GLY A 236 30.30 -11.20 -5.41
N ILE A 237 31.37 -10.46 -5.06
CA ILE A 237 31.30 -9.38 -4.05
C ILE A 237 30.45 -8.22 -4.58
N SER A 238 30.63 -7.83 -5.84
CA SER A 238 29.82 -6.78 -6.47
C SER A 238 28.34 -7.16 -6.49
N GLU A 239 28.03 -8.41 -6.87
CA GLU A 239 26.68 -8.97 -6.86
C GLU A 239 26.02 -8.81 -5.47
N ALA A 240 26.75 -9.15 -4.41
CA ALA A 240 26.28 -9.02 -3.04
C ALA A 240 26.00 -7.57 -2.63
N LEU A 241 26.90 -6.64 -2.96
CA LEU A 241 26.76 -5.22 -2.62
C LEU A 241 25.57 -4.56 -3.33
N ILE A 242 25.35 -4.88 -4.61
CA ILE A 242 24.24 -4.35 -5.39
C ILE A 242 22.90 -4.82 -4.81
N ASN A 243 22.79 -6.13 -4.53
CA ASN A 243 21.58 -6.69 -3.93
C ASN A 243 21.26 -6.03 -2.58
N THR A 244 22.28 -5.82 -1.74
CA THR A 244 22.15 -5.13 -0.46
C THR A 244 21.61 -3.70 -0.64
N ALA A 245 22.23 -2.91 -1.53
CA ALA A 245 21.83 -1.53 -1.74
C ALA A 245 20.38 -1.41 -2.24
N LEU A 246 19.98 -2.25 -3.21
CA LEU A 246 18.62 -2.26 -3.74
C LEU A 246 17.58 -2.72 -2.71
N GLY A 247 17.89 -3.73 -1.91
CA GLY A 247 16.96 -4.23 -0.88
C GLY A 247 16.74 -3.24 0.25
N ILE A 248 17.81 -2.65 0.78
CA ILE A 248 17.71 -1.64 1.85
C ILE A 248 16.96 -0.42 1.33
N GLY A 249 17.27 0.05 0.12
CA GLY A 249 16.55 1.17 -0.51
C GLY A 249 15.06 0.87 -0.63
N THR A 250 14.70 -0.29 -1.18
CA THR A 250 13.30 -0.71 -1.36
C THR A 250 12.56 -0.84 -0.03
N SER A 251 13.19 -1.47 0.97
CA SER A 251 12.66 -1.60 2.33
C SER A 251 12.39 -0.25 2.97
N ALA A 252 13.35 0.68 2.90
CA ALA A 252 13.22 2.01 3.44
C ALA A 252 12.03 2.76 2.82
N PHE A 253 11.91 2.76 1.49
CA PHE A 253 10.77 3.38 0.81
C PHE A 253 9.44 2.75 1.24
N ALA A 254 9.37 1.41 1.29
CA ALA A 254 8.16 0.71 1.69
C ALA A 254 7.69 1.10 3.11
N ILE A 255 8.61 1.13 4.08
CA ILE A 255 8.32 1.48 5.47
C ILE A 255 7.92 2.95 5.61
N ILE A 256 8.61 3.87 4.92
CA ILE A 256 8.28 5.31 4.95
C ILE A 256 6.86 5.53 4.46
N PHE A 257 6.51 4.97 3.30
CA PHE A 257 5.16 5.11 2.75
C PHE A 257 4.10 4.40 3.59
N TYR A 258 4.39 3.20 4.09
CA TYR A 258 3.50 2.48 5.01
C TYR A 258 3.16 3.35 6.23
N ASN A 259 4.16 3.85 6.95
CA ASN A 259 3.95 4.68 8.13
C ASN A 259 3.25 6.01 7.81
N TYR A 260 3.57 6.63 6.68
CA TYR A 260 2.89 7.84 6.23
C TYR A 260 1.39 7.59 6.02
N PHE A 261 1.03 6.50 5.35
CA PHE A 261 -0.37 6.18 5.10
C PHE A 261 -1.11 5.69 6.35
N THR A 262 -0.46 4.94 7.24
CA THR A 262 -1.01 4.59 8.56
C THR A 262 -1.37 5.86 9.33
N SER A 263 -0.44 6.81 9.45
CA SER A 263 -0.70 8.09 10.14
C SER A 263 -1.85 8.88 9.49
N LYS A 264 -1.99 8.82 8.16
CA LYS A 264 -3.14 9.42 7.46
C LYS A 264 -4.46 8.73 7.79
N ILE A 265 -4.49 7.40 7.83
CA ILE A 265 -5.69 6.61 8.19
C ILE A 265 -6.08 6.93 9.63
N ASP A 266 -5.12 6.87 10.56
CA ASP A 266 -5.36 7.21 11.97
C ASP A 266 -5.95 8.61 12.10
N GLY A 267 -5.38 9.59 11.37
CA GLY A 267 -5.90 10.95 11.30
C GLY A 267 -7.37 11.03 10.89
N LEU A 268 -7.81 10.24 9.89
CA LEU A 268 -9.22 10.19 9.49
C LEU A 268 -10.09 9.56 10.58
N THR A 269 -9.64 8.46 11.18
CA THR A 269 -10.35 7.77 12.28
C THR A 269 -10.50 8.68 13.50
N TYR A 270 -9.46 9.41 13.89
CA TYR A 270 -9.54 10.39 14.98
C TYR A 270 -10.62 11.45 14.74
N LYS A 271 -10.78 11.92 13.49
CA LYS A 271 -11.84 12.89 13.16
C LYS A 271 -13.24 12.27 13.23
N ILE A 272 -13.38 11.00 12.84
CA ILE A 272 -14.63 10.25 13.02
C ILE A 272 -14.97 10.20 14.52
N ASP A 273 -14.03 9.78 15.35
CA ASP A 273 -14.23 9.65 16.80
C ASP A 273 -14.57 10.99 17.46
N GLU A 274 -13.90 12.08 17.04
CA GLU A 274 -14.17 13.44 17.51
C GLU A 274 -15.61 13.88 17.24
N ILE A 275 -16.09 13.64 16.02
CA ILE A 275 -17.48 13.97 15.64
C ILE A 275 -18.46 13.01 16.32
N ALA A 276 -18.15 11.72 16.39
CA ALA A 276 -18.97 10.71 17.06
C ALA A 276 -19.27 11.09 18.52
N MET A 277 -18.23 11.50 19.27
CA MET A 277 -18.42 12.01 20.64
C MET A 277 -19.34 13.24 20.68
N SER A 278 -19.22 14.13 19.70
CA SER A 278 -20.08 15.33 19.62
C SER A 278 -21.54 14.96 19.29
N ILE A 279 -21.77 13.95 18.44
CA ILE A 279 -23.11 13.41 18.13
C ILE A 279 -23.73 12.82 19.41
N GLN A 280 -22.98 12.03 20.16
CA GLN A 280 -23.44 11.42 21.42
C GLN A 280 -23.81 12.48 22.46
N GLN A 281 -22.95 13.49 22.65
CA GLN A 281 -23.20 14.61 23.57
C GLN A 281 -24.46 15.37 23.19
N SER A 282 -24.59 15.75 21.90
CA SER A 282 -25.78 16.42 21.38
C SER A 282 -27.04 15.58 21.58
N PHE A 283 -26.96 14.25 21.39
CA PHE A 283 -28.14 13.41 21.60
C PHE A 283 -28.55 13.38 23.07
N ALA A 284 -27.57 13.21 23.97
CA ALA A 284 -27.82 13.17 25.41
C ALA A 284 -28.37 14.50 25.95
N GLU A 285 -28.06 15.63 25.32
CA GLU A 285 -28.57 16.96 25.68
C GLU A 285 -30.00 17.20 25.18
N PHE A 286 -30.30 16.84 23.92
CA PHE A 286 -31.56 17.22 23.27
C PHE A 286 -32.66 16.14 23.28
N ASN A 287 -32.39 14.91 23.72
CA ASN A 287 -33.35 13.79 23.77
C ASN A 287 -33.31 13.05 25.11
#